data_AF-A0A7K3IUT9-F1
#
_entry.id   AF-A0A7K3IUT9-F1
#
_cell.length_a   1.000
_cell.length_b   1.000
_cell.length_c   1.000
_cell.angle_alpha   90.00
_cell.angle_beta   90.00
_cell.angle_gamma   90.00
#
_symmetry.space_group_name_H-M   'P 1'
#
loop_
_entity.id
_entity.type
_entity.pdbx_description
1 polymer ?
#
loop_
_entity_poly.entity_id
_entity_poly.type
_entity_poly.pdbx_seq_one_letter_code
_entity_poly.pdbx_strand_id
1 'polypeptide(L)' 'MKRIVLFVVSFILLSWAASSCEAENCKFCRAEITEDATGDIIDDGYDSEAEYCGFDLITIQSKTPVSVGGYTTSWKCR' A
#
# COMPACT_ATOMS: atom_id res chain seq x y z
N MET A 1 28.93 -16.19 -30.12
CA MET A 1 29.32 -15.08 -29.23
C MET A 1 28.22 -14.02 -29.10
N LYS A 2 27.90 -13.20 -30.14
CA LYS A 2 26.91 -12.09 -30.04
C LYS A 2 25.51 -12.51 -29.57
N ARG A 3 25.03 -13.68 -30.03
CA ARG A 3 23.70 -14.20 -29.65
C ARG A 3 23.61 -14.61 -28.17
N ILE A 4 24.70 -15.15 -27.62
CA ILE A 4 24.76 -15.59 -26.22
C ILE A 4 24.73 -14.38 -25.28
N VAL A 5 25.41 -13.29 -25.66
CA VAL A 5 25.39 -12.03 -24.89
C VAL A 5 23.97 -11.46 -24.80
N LEU A 6 23.19 -11.52 -25.89
CA LEU A 6 21.80 -11.04 -25.88
C LEU A 6 20.91 -11.84 -24.93
N PHE A 7 21.06 -13.17 -24.89
CA PHE A 7 20.29 -14.01 -23.98
C PHE A 7 20.66 -13.75 -22.51
N VAL A 8 21.95 -13.58 -22.20
CA VAL A 8 22.40 -13.31 -20.82
C VAL A 8 21.92 -11.95 -20.34
N VAL A 9 22.02 -10.89 -21.17
CA VAL A 9 21.54 -9.55 -20.82
C VAL A 9 20.02 -9.55 -20.64
N SER A 10 19.28 -10.26 -21.50
CA SER A 10 17.82 -10.40 -21.35
C SER A 10 17.43 -11.10 -20.06
N PHE A 11 18.17 -12.14 -19.65
CA PHE A 11 17.88 -12.86 -18.41
C PHE A 11 18.14 -11.99 -17.17
N ILE A 12 19.22 -11.21 -17.17
CA ILE A 12 19.56 -10.28 -16.08
C ILE A 12 18.48 -9.20 -15.95
N LEU A 13 18.01 -8.64 -17.06
CA LEU A 13 16.95 -7.62 -17.04
C LEU A 13 15.61 -8.17 -16.55
N LEU A 14 15.24 -9.41 -16.92
CA LEU A 14 14.03 -10.06 -16.40
C LEU A 14 14.12 -10.35 -14.90
N SER A 15 15.27 -10.82 -14.41
CA SER A 15 15.46 -11.08 -12.96
C SER A 15 15.42 -9.79 -12.14
N TRP A 16 15.90 -8.68 -12.69
CA TRP A 16 15.81 -7.38 -12.02
C TRP A 16 14.37 -6.84 -12.02
N ALA A 17 13.63 -7.01 -13.12
CA ALA A 17 12.21 -6.65 -13.16
C ALA A 17 11.38 -7.48 -12.16
N ALA A 18 11.71 -8.77 -11.98
CA ALA A 18 11.03 -9.64 -11.02
C ALA A 18 11.35 -9.28 -9.54
N SER A 19 12.53 -8.75 -9.25
CA SER A 19 12.93 -8.32 -7.90
C SER A 19 12.42 -6.92 -7.52
N SER A 20 11.94 -6.13 -8.48
CA SER A 20 11.20 -4.89 -8.22
C SER A 20 9.76 -5.13 -7.74
N CYS A 21 9.26 -6.36 -7.85
CA CYS A 21 8.01 -6.77 -7.24
C CYS A 21 8.32 -7.07 -5.76
N GLU A 22 8.34 -6.02 -4.93
CA GLU A 22 8.56 -6.10 -3.49
C GLU A 22 7.44 -6.91 -2.83
N ALA A 23 7.52 -8.24 -2.90
CA ALA A 23 6.58 -9.16 -2.28
C ALA A 23 6.65 -9.12 -0.74
N GLU A 24 7.66 -8.45 -0.16
CA GLU A 24 7.96 -8.57 1.27
C GLU A 24 7.33 -7.46 2.15
N ASN A 25 6.70 -6.43 1.57
CA ASN A 25 6.08 -5.34 2.33
C ASN A 25 4.71 -4.93 1.78
N CYS A 26 3.86 -5.88 1.38
CA CYS A 26 2.46 -5.60 1.08
C CYS A 26 1.64 -5.61 2.38
N LYS A 27 0.71 -4.66 2.53
CA LYS A 27 -0.25 -4.63 3.65
C LYS A 27 -1.64 -4.32 3.14
N PHE A 28 -2.63 -4.80 3.88
CA PHE A 28 -4.01 -4.45 3.62
C PHE A 28 -4.36 -3.19 4.39
N CYS A 29 -4.79 -2.15 3.68
CA CYS A 29 -5.15 -0.87 4.27
C CYS A 29 -6.61 -0.54 3.99
N ARG A 30 -7.26 0.09 4.98
CA ARG A 30 -8.63 0.60 4.89
C ARG A 30 -8.76 1.96 5.58
N ALA A 31 -9.76 2.73 5.20
CA ALA A 31 -10.08 3.99 5.85
C ALA A 31 -11.11 3.75 6.97
N GLU A 32 -10.77 4.11 8.19
CA GLU A 32 -11.68 4.06 9.35
C GLU A 32 -12.19 5.46 9.67
N ILE A 33 -13.46 5.57 10.05
CA ILE A 33 -14.10 6.80 10.52
C ILE A 33 -14.38 6.68 12.00
N THR A 34 -13.87 7.64 12.78
CA THR A 34 -14.02 7.70 14.24
C THR A 34 -14.76 8.97 14.63
N GLU A 35 -15.65 8.90 15.63
CA GLU A 35 -16.23 10.09 16.26
C GLU A 35 -15.18 10.79 17.14
N ASP A 36 -15.01 12.09 16.96
CA ASP A 36 -14.03 12.85 17.74
C ASP A 36 -14.44 13.01 19.21
N ALA A 37 -15.75 12.99 19.49
CA ALA A 37 -16.29 13.23 20.84
C ALA A 37 -16.19 12.01 21.76
N THR A 38 -16.41 10.81 21.22
CA THR A 38 -16.44 9.54 21.97
C THR A 38 -15.19 8.69 21.73
N GLY A 39 -14.55 8.86 20.58
CA GLY A 39 -13.50 7.97 20.09
C GLY A 39 -14.04 6.67 19.48
N ASP A 40 -15.35 6.56 19.28
CA ASP A 40 -15.99 5.37 18.74
C ASP A 40 -15.77 5.25 17.23
N ILE A 41 -15.52 4.03 16.75
CA ILE A 41 -15.44 3.74 15.32
C ILE A 41 -16.87 3.61 14.79
N ILE A 42 -17.27 4.51 13.89
CA ILE A 42 -18.59 4.48 13.25
C ILE A 42 -18.57 3.63 11.98
N ASP A 43 -17.42 3.57 11.32
CA ASP A 43 -17.18 2.83 10.09
C ASP A 43 -15.74 2.31 10.12
N ASP A 44 -15.57 1.00 10.07
CA ASP A 44 -14.25 0.35 10.08
C ASP A 44 -13.68 0.16 8.66
N GLY A 45 -14.44 0.52 7.62
CA GLY A 45 -14.01 0.47 6.22
C GLY A 45 -13.72 -0.92 5.69
N TYR A 46 -14.22 -1.99 6.32
CA TYR A 46 -13.89 -3.38 5.97
C TYR A 46 -14.16 -3.69 4.48
N ASP A 47 -15.27 -3.20 3.93
CA ASP A 47 -15.65 -3.40 2.52
C ASP A 47 -14.76 -2.65 1.52
N SER A 48 -13.92 -1.72 2.01
CA SER A 48 -13.00 -0.91 1.21
C SER A 48 -11.52 -1.32 1.38
N GLU A 49 -11.25 -2.42 2.08
CA GLU A 49 -9.89 -2.91 2.32
C GLU A 49 -9.22 -3.30 1.00
N ALA A 50 -8.03 -2.73 0.75
CA ALA A 50 -7.25 -2.99 -0.44
C ALA A 50 -5.79 -3.28 -0.08
N GLU A 51 -5.14 -4.12 -0.88
CA GLU A 51 -3.72 -4.42 -0.75
C GLU A 51 -2.88 -3.31 -1.38
N TYR A 52 -1.90 -2.81 -0.62
CA TYR A 52 -0.93 -1.83 -1.08
C TYR A 52 0.48 -2.35 -0.83
N CYS A 53 1.35 -2.16 -1.82
CA CYS A 53 2.75 -2.58 -1.77
C CYS A 53 3.68 -1.42 -2.14
N GLY A 54 4.94 -1.48 -1.69
CA GLY A 54 5.98 -0.55 -2.09
C GLY A 54 5.62 0.92 -1.86
N PHE A 55 5.79 1.76 -2.90
CA PHE A 55 5.54 3.20 -2.82
C PHE A 55 4.09 3.56 -2.50
N ASP A 56 3.12 2.78 -2.96
CA ASP A 56 1.71 3.04 -2.69
C ASP A 56 1.39 2.81 -1.21
N LEU A 57 1.98 1.78 -0.60
CA LEU A 57 1.85 1.54 0.84
C LEU A 57 2.46 2.69 1.66
N ILE A 58 3.65 3.17 1.28
CA ILE A 58 4.30 4.31 1.93
C ILE A 58 3.42 5.55 1.81
N THR A 59 2.82 5.76 0.63
CA THR A 59 1.92 6.88 0.37
C THR A 59 0.68 6.81 1.26
N ILE A 60 0.04 5.64 1.37
CA ILE A 60 -1.13 5.46 2.25
C ILE A 60 -0.78 5.67 3.72
N GLN A 61 0.33 5.09 4.21
CA GLN A 61 0.75 5.24 5.60
C GLN A 61 1.16 6.67 5.97
N SER A 62 1.60 7.47 4.99
CA SER A 62 1.94 8.88 5.21
C SER A 62 0.72 9.82 5.18
N LYS A 63 -0.48 9.31 4.82
CA LYS A 63 -1.69 10.13 4.85
C LYS A 63 -2.03 10.54 6.27
N THR A 64 -2.06 11.86 6.48
CA THR A 64 -2.50 12.44 7.74
C THR A 64 -4.01 12.22 7.90
N PRO A 65 -4.51 11.94 9.12
CA PRO A 65 -5.95 11.88 9.39
C PRO A 65 -6.63 13.20 9.03
N VAL A 66 -7.87 13.11 8.54
CA VAL A 66 -8.67 14.27 8.15
C VAL A 66 -9.92 14.31 9.01
N SER A 67 -10.16 15.44 9.69
CA SER A 67 -11.31 15.62 10.57
C SER A 67 -12.30 16.62 9.94
N VAL A 68 -13.55 16.20 9.77
CA VAL A 68 -14.63 17.03 9.22
C VAL A 68 -15.93 16.74 9.98
N GLY A 69 -16.57 17.79 10.49
CA GLY A 69 -17.89 17.66 11.11
C GLY A 69 -17.94 16.81 12.40
N GLY A 70 -16.84 16.70 13.13
CA GLY A 70 -16.74 15.89 14.36
C GLY A 70 -16.41 14.41 14.12
N TYR A 71 -16.04 14.06 12.88
CA TYR A 71 -15.57 12.74 12.52
C TYR A 71 -14.15 12.83 11.94
N THR A 72 -13.28 11.93 12.37
CA THR A 72 -11.93 11.77 11.83
C THR A 72 -11.85 10.54 10.96
N THR A 73 -11.42 10.71 9.71
CA THR A 73 -11.04 9.61 8.82
C THR A 73 -9.54 9.37 8.93
N SER A 74 -9.15 8.13 9.22
CA SER A 74 -7.75 7.71 9.31
C SER A 74 -7.50 6.40 8.55
N TRP A 75 -6.28 6.21 8.04
CA TRP A 75 -5.92 4.96 7.37
C TRP A 75 -5.33 3.98 8.37
N LYS A 76 -5.84 2.74 8.40
CA LYS A 76 -5.26 1.62 9.14
C LYS A 76 -4.75 0.57 8.17
N CYS A 77 -3.51 0.16 8.36
CA CYS A 77 -2.87 -0.91 7.60
C CYS A 77 -2.48 -2.06 8.54
N ARG A 78 -2.74 -3.30 8.14
CA ARG A 78 -2.34 -4.52 8.88
C ARG A 78 -1.44 -5.41 8.03
#